data_AF-A0A932S2Z8-F1
#
_entry.id   AF-A0A932S2Z8-F1
#
_cell.length_a   1.000
_cell.length_b   1.000
_cell.length_c   1.000
_cell.angle_alpha   90.00
_cell.angle_beta   90.00
_cell.angle_gamma   90.00
#
_symmetry.space_group_name_H-M   'P 1'
#
loop_
_entity.id
_entity.type
_entity.pdbx_description
1 polymer ?
#
loop_
_entity_poly.entity_id
_entity_poly.type
_entity_poly.pdbx_seq_one_letter_code
_entity_poly.pdbx_strand_id
1 'polypeptide(L)'
;MAGVVSVERFQGLSEPNKFLSLSFWRDESAVLAWRNLQQHREAQARGCASIFAHYRLRVAQAMRDYGLQERELLNIVLNPPAQNPTFTR
;
A
#
# COMPACT_ATOMS: atom_id res chain seq x y z
N MET A 1 -2.55 -17.37 5.79
CA MET A 1 -2.85 -16.41 4.71
C MET A 1 -2.01 -16.81 3.50
N ALA A 2 -2.60 -17.46 2.49
CA ALA A 2 -1.84 -17.89 1.32
C ALA A 2 -1.98 -16.85 0.20
N GLY A 3 -0.86 -16.31 -0.29
CA GLY A 3 -0.82 -15.53 -1.54
C GLY A 3 -0.67 -14.01 -1.41
N VAL A 4 -0.51 -13.44 -0.21
CA VAL A 4 0.02 -12.07 -0.06
C VAL A 4 1.52 -12.10 -0.36
N VAL A 5 1.98 -11.23 -1.25
CA VAL A 5 3.40 -11.05 -1.57
C VAL A 5 3.99 -9.93 -0.71
N SER A 6 3.37 -8.76 -0.72
CA SER A 6 3.79 -7.63 0.11
C SER A 6 2.62 -6.71 0.45
N VAL A 7 2.77 -5.94 1.53
CA VAL A 7 1.86 -4.86 1.91
C VAL A 7 2.70 -3.66 2.31
N GLU A 8 2.52 -2.56 1.60
CA GLU A 8 3.22 -1.30 1.82
C GLU A 8 2.21 -0.21 2.16
N ARG A 9 2.65 0.79 2.94
CA ARG A 9 1.83 1.94 3.30
C ARG A 9 2.59 3.22 3.06
N PHE A 10 1.94 4.13 2.36
CA PHE A 10 2.46 5.45 2.04
C PHE A 10 1.54 6.51 2.64
N GLN A 11 2.13 7.58 3.14
CA GLN A 11 1.41 8.76 3.60
C GLN A 11 1.55 9.85 2.54
N GLY A 12 0.46 10.57 2.25
CA GLY A 12 0.48 11.69 1.32
C GLY A 12 1.40 12.80 1.81
N LEU A 13 2.28 13.29 0.93
CA LEU A 13 3.18 14.41 1.26
C LEU A 13 2.43 15.75 1.32
N SER A 14 1.52 15.98 0.36
CA SER A 14 0.67 17.19 0.33
C SER A 14 -0.56 17.09 1.23
N GLU A 15 -0.99 15.87 1.55
CA GLU A 15 -2.16 15.60 2.37
C GLU A 15 -1.81 14.53 3.42
N PRO A 16 -1.20 14.91 4.56
CA PRO A 16 -0.69 13.96 5.57
C PRO A 16 -1.76 13.04 6.16
N ASN A 17 -3.03 13.42 6.10
CA ASN A 17 -4.13 12.60 6.58
C ASN A 17 -4.60 11.54 5.57
N LYS A 18 -4.06 11.54 4.34
CA LYS A 18 -4.35 10.52 3.32
C LYS A 18 -3.28 9.45 3.32
N PHE A 19 -3.74 8.20 3.38
CA PHE A 19 -2.88 7.02 3.33
C PHE A 19 -3.23 6.16 2.12
N LEU A 20 -2.20 5.61 1.48
CA LEU A 20 -2.31 4.57 0.47
C LEU A 20 -1.75 3.28 1.05
N SER A 21 -2.58 2.24 1.14
CA SER A 21 -2.08 0.87 1.34
C SER A 21 -2.01 0.20 -0.02
N LEU A 22 -0.81 -0.19 -0.44
CA LEU A 22 -0.58 -0.97 -1.64
C LEU A 22 -0.30 -2.41 -1.23
N SER A 23 -0.91 -3.38 -1.90
CA SER A 23 -0.72 -4.79 -1.56
C SER A 23 -0.58 -5.60 -2.83
N PHE A 24 0.50 -6.38 -2.90
CA PHE A 24 0.74 -7.30 -3.99
C PHE A 24 0.29 -8.69 -3.61
N TRP A 25 -0.37 -9.33 -4.55
CA TRP A 25 -0.93 -10.66 -4.40
C TRP A 25 -0.42 -11.53 -5.53
N ARG A 26 -0.21 -12.81 -5.25
CA ARG A 26 0.28 -13.77 -6.23
C ARG A 26 -0.67 -13.88 -7.43
N ASP A 27 -1.97 -13.88 -7.16
CA ASP A 27 -3.01 -14.07 -8.15
C ASP A 27 -4.37 -13.55 -7.65
N GLU A 28 -5.34 -13.46 -8.55
CA GLU A 28 -6.71 -13.00 -8.23
C GLU A 28 -7.42 -13.95 -7.26
N SER A 29 -7.15 -15.26 -7.32
CA SER A 29 -7.79 -16.24 -6.42
C SER A 29 -7.43 -15.98 -4.95
N ALA A 30 -6.19 -15.57 -4.69
CA ALA A 30 -5.71 -15.20 -3.36
C ALA A 30 -6.40 -13.92 -2.85
N VAL A 31 -6.59 -12.93 -3.73
CA VAL A 31 -7.36 -11.71 -3.42
C VAL A 31 -8.80 -12.06 -3.06
N LEU A 32 -9.47 -12.88 -3.87
CA LEU A 32 -10.86 -13.29 -3.66
C LEU A 32 -11.03 -14.08 -2.35
N ALA A 33 -10.15 -15.05 -2.10
CA ALA A 33 -10.17 -15.83 -0.87
C ALA A 33 -10.01 -14.92 0.36
N TRP A 34 -9.08 -13.97 0.31
CA TRP A 34 -8.88 -13.01 1.40
C TRP A 34 -10.07 -12.07 1.60
N ARG A 35 -10.66 -11.52 0.53
CA ARG A 35 -11.84 -10.65 0.63
C ARG A 35 -13.06 -11.36 1.22
N ASN A 36 -13.14 -12.67 1.05
CA ASN A 36 -14.23 -13.49 1.56
C ASN A 36 -14.04 -13.95 3.01
N LEU A 37 -12.88 -13.71 3.62
CA LEU A 37 -12.69 -13.97 5.05
C LEU A 37 -13.58 -13.02 5.87
N GLN A 38 -14.45 -13.61 6.68
CA GLN A 38 -15.38 -12.88 7.56
C GLN A 38 -14.64 -11.90 8.48
N GLN A 39 -13.50 -12.31 9.04
CA GLN A 39 -12.63 -11.47 9.86
C GLN A 39 -12.15 -10.21 9.11
N HIS A 40 -11.86 -10.32 7.82
CA HIS A 40 -11.45 -9.17 7.01
C HIS A 40 -12.63 -8.20 6.78
N ARG A 41 -13.82 -8.72 6.49
CA ARG A 41 -15.02 -7.89 6.32
C ARG A 41 -15.39 -7.15 7.60
N GLU A 42 -15.27 -7.80 8.75
CA GLU A 42 -15.53 -7.19 10.05
C GLU A 42 -14.49 -6.13 10.42
N ALA A 43 -13.20 -6.40 10.19
CA ALA A 43 -12.15 -5.42 10.40
C ALA A 43 -12.32 -4.19 9.49
N GLN A 44 -12.72 -4.41 8.22
CA GLN A 44 -13.02 -3.34 7.28
C GLN A 44 -14.24 -2.53 7.73
N ALA A 45 -15.31 -3.18 8.18
CA ALA A 45 -16.51 -2.52 8.69
C ALA A 45 -16.19 -1.66 9.93
N ARG A 46 -15.45 -2.22 10.90
CA ARG A 46 -15.02 -1.49 12.10
C ARG A 46 -14.09 -0.31 11.76
N GLY A 47 -13.11 -0.52 10.89
CA GLY A 47 -12.19 0.53 10.47
C GLY A 47 -12.85 1.64 9.66
N CYS A 48 -13.78 1.31 8.75
CA CYS A 48 -14.52 2.31 7.99
C CYS A 48 -15.52 3.10 8.86
N ALA A 49 -16.09 2.47 9.89
CA ALA A 49 -17.06 3.14 10.77
C ALA A 49 -16.42 4.17 11.73
N SER A 50 -15.11 4.10 12.00
CA SER A 50 -14.48 4.93 13.03
C SER A 50 -13.16 5.61 12.63
N ILE A 51 -12.48 5.17 11.56
CA ILE A 51 -11.10 5.60 11.28
C ILE A 51 -10.99 6.42 9.99
N PHE A 52 -11.81 6.14 8.98
CA PHE A 52 -11.72 6.80 7.67
C PHE A 52 -12.98 7.61 7.36
N ALA A 53 -12.82 8.90 7.08
CA ALA A 53 -13.92 9.72 6.55
C ALA A 53 -14.36 9.23 5.15
N HIS A 54 -13.41 8.76 4.34
CA HIS A 54 -13.63 8.25 2.99
C HIS A 54 -12.58 7.17 2.68
N TYR A 55 -12.94 6.15 1.91
CA TYR A 55 -11.98 5.17 1.40
C TYR A 55 -12.33 4.74 -0.03
N ARG A 56 -11.32 4.30 -0.79
CA ARG A 56 -11.49 3.73 -2.13
C ARG A 56 -10.56 2.55 -2.29
N LEU A 57 -11.11 1.43 -2.75
CA LEU A 57 -10.32 0.26 -3.13
C LEU A 57 -10.24 0.16 -4.65
N ARG A 58 -9.07 -0.19 -5.18
CA ARG A 58 -8.88 -0.55 -6.59
C ARG A 58 -8.13 -1.87 -6.65
N VAL A 59 -8.56 -2.75 -7.54
CA VAL A 59 -7.87 -4.01 -7.85
C VAL A 59 -7.51 -3.94 -9.31
N ALA A 60 -6.25 -4.21 -9.63
CA ALA A 60 -5.73 -4.19 -10.99
C ALA A 60 -4.73 -5.32 -11.16
N GLN A 61 -4.69 -5.89 -12.36
CA GLN A 61 -3.63 -6.82 -12.76
C GLN A 61 -2.46 -6.01 -13.31
N ALA A 62 -1.26 -6.25 -12.79
CA ALA A 62 -0.04 -5.72 -13.38
C ALA A 62 0.22 -6.44 -14.71
N MET A 63 0.13 -5.72 -15.83
CA MET A 63 0.44 -6.29 -17.14
C MET A 63 1.95 -6.35 -17.38
N ARG A 64 2.69 -5.38 -16.83
CA ARG A 64 4.12 -5.21 -16.92
C ARG A 64 4.62 -4.56 -15.64
N ASP A 65 5.77 -5.01 -15.15
CA ASP A 65 6.47 -4.43 -14.02
C ASP A 65 7.95 -4.32 -14.39
N TYR A 66 8.52 -3.12 -14.27
CA TYR A 66 9.88 -2.80 -14.70
C TYR A 66 10.61 -2.07 -13.58
N GLY A 67 11.83 -2.50 -13.27
CA GLY A 67 12.71 -1.87 -12.29
C GLY A 67 13.95 -1.25 -12.94
N LEU A 68 14.53 -0.23 -12.31
CA LEU A 68 15.80 0.39 -12.72
C LEU A 68 17.00 -0.57 -12.61
N GLN A 69 16.90 -1.62 -11.80
CA GLN A 69 17.84 -2.73 -11.72
C GLN A 69 17.08 -4.05 -11.81
N GLU A 70 17.60 -4.97 -12.62
CA GLU A 70 17.10 -6.34 -12.69
C GLU A 70 17.56 -7.05 -11.41
N ARG A 71 16.61 -7.50 -10.59
CA ARG A 71 16.74 -8.16 -9.27
C ARG A 71 16.75 -7.21 -8.06
N GLU A 72 15.60 -6.64 -7.77
CA GLU A 72 14.98 -6.80 -6.45
C GLU A 72 13.54 -6.27 -6.50
N LEU A 73 12.62 -7.06 -5.97
CA LEU A 73 11.25 -6.64 -5.75
C LEU A 73 11.26 -5.46 -4.77
N LEU A 74 10.92 -4.27 -5.30
CA LEU A 74 10.22 -3.18 -4.61
C LEU A 74 10.75 -2.76 -3.23
N ASN A 75 12.04 -2.43 -3.15
CA ASN A 75 12.47 -1.40 -2.21
C ASN A 75 12.63 -0.10 -2.98
N ILE A 76 11.57 0.69 -3.10
CA ILE A 76 11.71 2.11 -3.48
C ILE A 76 12.40 2.78 -2.28
N VAL A 77 13.72 2.67 -2.21
CA VAL A 77 14.54 3.58 -1.43
C VAL A 77 14.45 4.90 -2.18
N LEU A 78 13.53 5.76 -1.76
CA LEU A 78 13.64 7.17 -2.09
C LEU A 78 15.04 7.59 -1.62
N ASN A 79 15.86 8.13 -2.52
CA ASN A 79 17.01 8.90 -2.08
C ASN A 79 16.50 9.86 -1.01
N PRO A 80 17.06 9.85 0.22
CA PRO A 80 16.63 10.81 1.22
C PRO A 80 16.77 12.20 0.60
N PRO A 81 15.79 13.10 0.78
CA PRO A 81 15.95 14.47 0.32
C PRO A 81 17.27 14.97 0.88
N ALA A 82 18.12 15.51 0.01
CA ALA A 82 19.38 16.13 0.41
C ALA A 82 19.08 16.97 1.66
N GLN A 83 19.79 16.68 2.75
CA GLN A 83 19.57 17.36 4.03
C GLN A 83 19.55 18.86 3.74
N ASN A 84 18.37 19.48 3.88
CA ASN A 84 18.24 20.92 3.72
C ASN A 84 19.22 21.55 4.70
N PRO A 85 20.18 22.38 4.26
CA PRO A 85 21.10 23.01 5.19
C PRO A 85 20.28 23.85 6.16
N THR A 86 20.37 23.50 7.44
CA THR A 86 19.79 24.26 8.54
C THR A 86 20.32 25.68 8.47
N PHE A 87 19.48 26.62 8.03
CA PHE A 87 19.72 28.03 8.31
C PHE A 87 19.36 28.28 9.77
N THR A 88 20.35 28.14 10.65
CA THR A 88 20.28 28.66 12.02
C THR A 88 20.54 30.17 11.96
N ARG A 89 19.64 30.97 12.52
CA ARG A 89 19.92 32.33 12.99
C ARG A 89 20.30 32.26 14.46
#